data_AF-A0A9D3Z0N3-F1
#
_entry.id   AF-A0A9D3Z0N3-F1
#
_cell.length_a   1.000
_cell.length_b   1.000
_cell.length_c   1.000
_cell.angle_alpha   90.00
_cell.angle_beta   90.00
_cell.angle_gamma   90.00
#
_symmetry.space_group_name_H-M   'P 1'
#
loop_
_entity.id
_entity.type
_entity.pdbx_description
1 polymer ?
#
loop_
_entity_poly.entity_id
_entity_poly.type
_entity_poly.pdbx_seq_one_letter_code
_entity_poly.pdbx_strand_id
1 'polypeptide(L)'
;MTEVQCLGLYYLKLTGPYWNLVVNNKVPYVQLYKDVQIIHSYLKELEVNPANLLQDVPLREKDALKVPYHDLLKQKLERISEESKYRELFHEMVKMTSKAMKRTVEKQLSDFLDGGKFGQEPEEKQLDRTSFAPLTNLTCEHHFGHLDRSQRKRPGASLHHHTSVQLLKQSRTPMMKWIEEIPESDKTKLLKSARLGGKTMRKKTSTTRSQGSI
;
A
#
# COMPACT_ATOMS: atom_id res chain seq x y z
N MET A 1 25.86 -5.85 -1.42
CA MET A 1 25.77 -4.74 -2.41
C MET A 1 24.77 -5.09 -3.52
N THR A 2 24.83 -6.33 -4.03
CA THR A 2 23.89 -6.91 -5.00
C THR A 2 22.43 -6.87 -4.54
N GLU A 3 22.14 -6.93 -3.23
CA GLU A 3 20.78 -6.85 -2.70
C GLU A 3 20.17 -5.45 -2.90
N VAL A 4 20.92 -4.40 -2.53
CA VAL A 4 20.52 -3.00 -2.71
C VAL A 4 20.31 -2.70 -4.19
N GLN A 5 21.14 -3.29 -5.04
CA GLN A 5 21.04 -3.15 -6.48
C GLN A 5 19.78 -3.82 -7.05
N CYS A 6 19.48 -5.05 -6.65
CA CYS A 6 18.25 -5.74 -7.01
C CYS A 6 17.03 -4.90 -6.62
N LEU A 7 16.96 -4.45 -5.36
CA LEU A 7 15.87 -3.59 -4.87
C LEU A 7 15.79 -2.26 -5.62
N GLY A 8 16.93 -1.66 -5.95
CA GLY A 8 17.01 -0.44 -6.74
C GLY A 8 16.45 -0.63 -8.16
N LEU A 9 16.73 -1.77 -8.80
CA LEU A 9 16.16 -2.11 -10.11
C LEU A 9 14.65 -2.35 -10.03
N TYR A 10 14.16 -3.04 -9.00
CA TYR A 10 12.71 -3.15 -8.77
C TYR A 10 12.05 -1.79 -8.54
N TYR A 11 12.72 -0.88 -7.83
CA TYR A 11 12.23 0.48 -7.66
C TYR A 11 12.17 1.24 -8.98
N LEU A 12 13.25 1.24 -9.75
CA LEU A 12 13.31 1.95 -11.04
C LEU A 12 12.30 1.42 -12.05
N LYS A 13 12.13 0.09 -12.11
CA LYS A 13 11.43 -0.58 -13.19
C LYS A 13 9.99 -0.95 -12.89
N LEU A 14 9.65 -1.18 -11.61
CA LEU A 14 8.35 -1.67 -11.22
C LEU A 14 7.65 -0.77 -10.20
N THR A 15 8.19 -0.64 -8.98
CA THR A 15 7.45 0.00 -7.89
C THR A 15 7.41 1.51 -8.01
N GLY A 16 8.47 2.16 -8.47
CA GLY A 16 8.50 3.59 -8.76
C GLY A 16 7.54 3.98 -9.87
N PRO A 17 7.59 3.33 -11.05
CA PRO A 17 6.63 3.60 -12.12
C PRO A 17 5.18 3.31 -11.75
N TYR A 18 4.91 2.18 -11.08
CA TYR A 18 3.57 1.88 -10.58
C TYR A 18 3.10 2.93 -9.57
N TRP A 19 3.99 3.36 -8.66
CA TRP A 19 3.70 4.41 -7.71
C TRP A 19 3.36 5.73 -8.40
N ASN A 20 4.13 6.12 -9.42
CA ASN A 20 3.85 7.30 -10.23
C ASN A 20 2.52 7.20 -10.98
N LEU A 21 2.15 6.02 -11.46
CA LEU A 21 0.88 5.78 -12.14
C LEU A 21 -0.30 5.98 -11.17
N VAL A 22 -0.18 5.42 -9.97
CA VAL A 22 -1.18 5.52 -8.90
C VAL A 22 -1.28 6.94 -8.32
N VAL A 23 -0.15 7.61 -8.08
CA VAL A 23 -0.11 8.96 -7.46
C VAL A 23 -0.48 10.07 -8.43
N ASN A 24 -0.03 9.98 -9.68
CA ASN A 24 -0.33 11.01 -10.68
C ASN A 24 -1.74 10.88 -11.26
N ASN A 25 -2.55 9.92 -10.77
CA ASN A 25 -3.95 9.73 -11.14
C ASN A 25 -4.18 9.64 -12.65
N LYS A 26 -3.20 9.13 -13.40
CA LYS A 26 -3.25 9.11 -14.85
C LYS A 26 -4.16 8.01 -15.40
N VAL A 27 -4.42 6.99 -14.60
CA VAL A 27 -5.24 5.84 -14.97
C VAL A 27 -6.48 5.76 -14.07
N PRO A 28 -7.70 5.70 -14.63
CA PRO A 28 -8.92 5.43 -13.87
C PRO A 28 -8.80 4.14 -13.05
N TYR A 29 -9.36 4.10 -11.84
CA TYR A 29 -9.25 2.95 -10.93
C TYR A 29 -9.63 1.63 -11.59
N VAL A 30 -10.76 1.60 -12.30
CA VAL A 30 -11.25 0.39 -12.97
C VAL A 30 -10.43 -0.01 -14.19
N GLN A 31 -9.53 0.84 -14.68
CA GLN A 31 -8.61 0.54 -15.78
C GLN A 31 -7.23 0.09 -15.28
N LEU A 32 -6.95 0.22 -13.98
CA LEU A 32 -5.68 -0.18 -13.35
C LEU A 32 -5.36 -1.67 -13.56
N TYR A 33 -6.37 -2.50 -13.84
CA TYR A 33 -6.20 -3.91 -14.16
C TYR A 33 -5.22 -4.15 -15.30
N LYS A 34 -5.20 -3.25 -16.31
CA LYS A 34 -4.31 -3.38 -17.46
C LYS A 34 -2.84 -3.34 -17.02
N ASP A 35 -2.49 -2.48 -16.08
CA ASP A 35 -1.14 -2.35 -15.55
C ASP A 35 -0.81 -3.41 -14.49
N VAL A 36 -1.78 -3.74 -13.62
CA VAL A 36 -1.61 -4.78 -12.59
C VAL A 36 -1.39 -6.15 -13.21
N GLN A 37 -2.10 -6.49 -14.28
CA GLN A 37 -1.92 -7.75 -15.01
C GLN A 37 -0.57 -7.81 -15.74
N ILE A 38 -0.11 -6.69 -16.32
CA ILE A 38 1.26 -6.60 -16.88
C ILE A 38 2.30 -6.85 -15.78
N ILE A 39 2.17 -6.19 -14.64
CA ILE A 39 3.06 -6.36 -13.48
C ILE A 39 3.04 -7.82 -13.00
N HIS A 40 1.86 -8.42 -12.86
CA HIS A 40 1.72 -9.82 -12.44
C HIS A 40 2.39 -10.79 -13.41
N SER A 41 2.19 -10.59 -14.71
CA SER A 41 2.77 -11.42 -15.77
C SER A 41 4.29 -11.29 -15.80
N TYR A 42 4.80 -10.05 -15.74
CA TYR A 42 6.24 -9.80 -15.69
C TYR A 42 6.90 -10.41 -14.46
N LEU A 43 6.27 -10.35 -13.28
CA LEU A 43 6.76 -11.01 -12.07
C LEU A 43 6.80 -12.54 -12.22
N LYS A 44 5.84 -13.15 -12.93
CA LYS A 44 5.91 -14.59 -13.27
C LYS A 44 7.09 -14.90 -14.19
N GLU A 45 7.33 -14.07 -15.19
CA GLU A 45 8.45 -14.25 -16.12
C GLU A 45 9.80 -14.15 -15.40
N LEU A 46 9.95 -13.22 -14.46
CA LEU A 46 11.17 -13.04 -13.67
C LEU A 46 11.47 -14.22 -12.73
N GLU A 47 10.46 -14.96 -12.27
CA GLU A 47 10.66 -16.21 -11.52
C GLU A 47 11.33 -17.29 -12.38
N VAL A 48 11.02 -17.32 -13.68
CA VAL A 48 11.59 -18.28 -14.64
C VAL A 48 12.94 -17.76 -15.15
N ASN A 49 12.96 -16.51 -15.60
CA ASN A 49 14.06 -15.84 -16.30
C ASN A 49 14.45 -14.53 -15.59
N PRO A 50 15.21 -14.59 -14.48
CA PRO A 50 15.56 -13.41 -13.69
C PRO A 50 16.44 -12.39 -14.43
N ALA A 51 17.11 -12.79 -15.51
CA ALA A 51 17.85 -11.88 -16.38
C ALA A 51 16.95 -10.82 -17.04
N ASN A 52 15.65 -11.08 -17.19
CA ASN A 52 14.69 -10.14 -17.78
C ASN A 52 14.50 -8.88 -16.93
N LEU A 53 14.95 -8.85 -15.67
CA LEU A 53 14.93 -7.62 -14.85
C LEU A 53 15.83 -6.54 -15.45
N LEU A 54 16.83 -6.91 -16.24
CA LEU A 54 17.71 -5.96 -16.94
C LEU A 54 17.08 -5.38 -18.21
N GLN A 55 15.98 -5.96 -18.68
CA GLN A 55 15.20 -5.41 -19.80
C GLN A 55 14.22 -4.34 -19.31
N ASP A 56 13.66 -3.54 -20.21
CA ASP A 56 12.66 -2.53 -19.87
C ASP A 56 11.28 -3.18 -19.68
N VAL A 57 10.53 -2.70 -18.69
CA VAL A 57 9.19 -3.23 -18.36
C VAL A 57 8.17 -2.65 -19.34
N PRO A 58 7.26 -3.45 -19.90
CA PRO A 58 6.28 -2.99 -20.89
C PRO A 58 5.08 -2.28 -20.22
N LEU A 59 5.31 -1.31 -19.33
CA LEU A 59 4.23 -0.48 -18.79
C LEU A 59 3.69 0.46 -19.88
N ARG A 60 2.36 0.68 -19.89
CA ARG A 60 1.66 1.41 -20.95
C ARG A 60 2.01 2.89 -21.01
N GLU A 61 2.19 3.53 -19.84
CA GLU A 61 2.46 4.96 -19.76
C GLU A 61 3.94 5.28 -19.60
N LYS A 62 4.56 5.73 -20.70
CA LYS A 62 5.98 6.13 -20.72
C LYS A 62 6.30 7.29 -19.78
N ASP A 63 5.33 8.14 -19.46
CA ASP A 63 5.54 9.25 -18.51
C ASP A 63 5.47 8.81 -17.04
N ALA A 64 4.83 7.69 -16.71
CA ALA A 64 4.86 7.13 -15.36
C ALA A 64 6.24 6.52 -15.04
N LEU A 65 7.01 6.14 -16.08
CA LEU A 65 8.37 5.61 -15.96
C LEU A 65 9.42 6.66 -15.53
N LYS A 66 9.07 7.95 -15.46
CA LYS A 66 9.98 9.04 -15.07
C LYS A 66 10.25 9.02 -13.56
N VAL A 67 11.03 8.05 -13.12
CA VAL A 67 11.60 8.03 -11.76
C VAL A 67 12.73 9.06 -11.69
N PRO A 68 12.82 9.90 -10.65
CA PRO A 68 13.94 10.83 -10.50
C PRO A 68 15.29 10.10 -10.59
N TYR A 69 16.24 10.68 -11.30
CA TYR A 69 17.57 10.11 -11.53
C TYR A 69 17.58 8.73 -12.24
N HIS A 70 16.51 8.39 -12.97
CA HIS A 70 16.36 7.10 -13.64
C HIS A 70 17.61 6.69 -14.42
N ASP A 71 18.13 7.54 -15.31
CA ASP A 71 19.25 7.17 -16.19
C ASP A 71 20.56 6.97 -15.42
N LEU A 72 20.83 7.83 -14.42
CA LEU A 72 22.00 7.73 -13.57
C LEU A 72 21.97 6.47 -12.70
N LEU A 73 20.80 6.14 -12.14
CA LEU A 73 20.61 4.97 -11.32
C LEU A 73 20.62 3.70 -12.19
N LYS A 74 19.96 3.69 -13.35
CA LYS A 74 19.97 2.59 -14.32
C LYS A 74 21.41 2.23 -14.70
N GLN A 75 22.21 3.22 -15.10
CA GLN A 75 23.61 3.00 -15.48
C GLN A 75 24.45 2.39 -14.34
N LYS A 76 24.29 2.88 -13.10
CA LYS A 76 25.03 2.36 -11.94
C LYS A 76 24.57 0.96 -11.54
N LEU A 77 23.26 0.73 -11.59
CA LEU A 77 22.64 -0.51 -11.11
C LEU A 77 22.71 -1.64 -12.14
N GLU A 78 22.81 -1.37 -13.44
CA GLU A 78 22.95 -2.44 -14.44
C GLU A 78 24.41 -2.93 -14.54
N ARG A 79 25.39 -2.01 -14.41
CA ARG A 79 26.83 -2.32 -14.53
C ARG A 79 27.35 -3.34 -13.51
N ILE A 80 26.84 -3.31 -12.28
CA ILE A 80 27.25 -4.23 -11.21
C ILE A 80 26.67 -5.64 -11.46
N SER A 81 25.58 -5.76 -12.24
CA SER A 81 24.92 -7.04 -12.52
C SER A 81 25.67 -7.88 -13.56
N GLU A 82 26.51 -7.23 -14.37
CA GLU A 82 27.32 -7.87 -15.40
C GLU A 82 28.60 -8.51 -14.85
N GLU A 83 28.99 -8.18 -13.61
CA GLU A 83 30.13 -8.81 -12.95
C GLU A 83 29.84 -10.30 -12.67
N SER A 84 30.60 -11.19 -13.31
CA SER A 84 30.36 -12.65 -13.29
C SER A 84 30.25 -13.24 -11.89
N LYS A 85 31.01 -12.69 -10.92
CA LYS A 85 31.06 -13.16 -9.53
C LYS A 85 29.77 -12.94 -8.72
N TYR A 86 28.87 -12.04 -9.17
CA TYR A 86 27.63 -11.73 -8.45
C TYR A 86 26.37 -12.06 -9.25
N ARG A 87 26.51 -12.56 -10.48
CA ARG A 87 25.40 -12.81 -11.39
C ARG A 87 24.44 -13.88 -10.86
N GLU A 88 24.95 -14.96 -10.29
CA GLU A 88 24.13 -16.04 -9.72
C GLU A 88 23.33 -15.56 -8.51
N LEU A 89 23.99 -14.85 -7.58
CA LEU A 89 23.35 -14.24 -6.43
C LEU A 89 22.28 -13.23 -6.84
N PHE A 90 22.57 -12.40 -7.85
CA PHE A 90 21.59 -11.48 -8.41
C PHE A 90 20.37 -12.21 -8.95
N HIS A 91 20.55 -13.26 -9.76
CA HIS A 91 19.45 -14.05 -10.30
C HIS A 91 18.59 -14.69 -9.20
N GLU A 92 19.22 -15.24 -8.16
CA GLU A 92 18.52 -15.82 -7.02
C GLU A 92 17.68 -14.76 -6.29
N MET A 93 18.26 -13.59 -6.03
CA MET A 93 17.56 -12.46 -5.42
C MET A 93 16.36 -12.01 -6.26
N VAL A 94 16.53 -11.88 -7.59
CA VAL A 94 15.42 -11.52 -8.49
C VAL A 94 14.29 -12.53 -8.39
N LYS A 95 14.58 -13.84 -8.42
CA LYS A 95 13.57 -14.89 -8.28
C LYS A 95 12.83 -14.78 -6.94
N MET A 96 13.55 -14.62 -5.84
CA MET A 96 12.95 -14.50 -4.51
C MET A 96 12.06 -13.26 -4.39
N THR A 97 12.57 -12.09 -4.82
CA THR A 97 11.82 -10.83 -4.77
C THR A 97 10.60 -10.87 -5.67
N SER A 98 10.72 -11.40 -6.90
CA SER A 98 9.58 -11.55 -7.82
C SER A 98 8.49 -12.42 -7.22
N LYS A 99 8.87 -13.57 -6.65
CA LYS A 99 7.94 -14.48 -5.98
C LYS A 99 7.21 -13.82 -4.81
N ALA A 100 7.91 -13.02 -4.02
CA ALA A 100 7.32 -12.28 -2.92
C ALA A 100 6.36 -11.19 -3.41
N MET A 101 6.77 -10.39 -4.38
CA MET A 101 5.96 -9.32 -4.96
C MET A 101 4.72 -9.85 -5.67
N LYS A 102 4.85 -10.95 -6.42
CA LYS A 102 3.74 -11.62 -7.09
C LYS A 102 2.65 -12.01 -6.10
N ARG A 103 3.05 -12.65 -4.99
CA ARG A 103 2.11 -13.00 -3.90
C ARG A 103 1.42 -11.77 -3.31
N THR A 104 2.14 -10.65 -3.17
CA THR A 104 1.54 -9.39 -2.70
C THR A 104 0.51 -8.86 -3.71
N VAL A 105 0.82 -8.89 -5.01
CA VAL A 105 -0.13 -8.51 -6.07
C VAL A 105 -1.35 -9.41 -6.05
N GLU A 106 -1.17 -10.74 -5.99
CA GLU A 106 -2.27 -11.71 -5.90
C GLU A 106 -3.16 -11.50 -4.68
N LYS A 107 -2.60 -11.04 -3.57
CA LYS A 107 -3.35 -10.83 -2.32
C LYS A 107 -4.04 -9.47 -2.23
N GLN A 108 -3.33 -8.41 -2.61
CA GLN A 108 -3.80 -7.02 -2.41
C GLN A 108 -4.56 -6.49 -3.62
N LEU A 109 -4.26 -7.01 -4.81
CA LEU A 109 -4.78 -6.54 -6.08
C LEU A 109 -5.53 -7.67 -6.81
N SER A 110 -6.02 -8.67 -6.08
CA SER A 110 -6.79 -9.81 -6.62
C SER A 110 -7.96 -9.36 -7.49
N ASP A 111 -8.61 -8.25 -7.12
CA ASP A 111 -9.75 -7.71 -7.83
C ASP A 111 -9.38 -7.26 -9.25
N PHE A 112 -8.12 -6.95 -9.51
CA PHE A 112 -7.62 -6.48 -10.81
C PHE A 112 -6.97 -7.59 -11.65
N LEU A 113 -6.79 -8.78 -11.08
CA LEU A 113 -6.25 -9.93 -11.82
C LEU A 113 -7.35 -10.63 -12.63
N ASP A 114 -6.95 -11.52 -13.53
CA ASP A 114 -7.89 -12.34 -14.30
C ASP A 114 -8.86 -13.09 -13.36
N GLY A 115 -10.16 -12.95 -13.61
CA GLY A 115 -11.22 -13.49 -12.75
C GLY A 115 -11.57 -12.63 -11.53
N GLY A 116 -10.84 -11.54 -11.30
CA GLY A 116 -11.15 -10.51 -10.31
C GLY A 116 -12.29 -9.59 -10.74
N LYS A 117 -12.90 -8.90 -9.78
CA LYS A 117 -14.07 -8.02 -9.98
C LYS A 117 -13.87 -6.92 -11.04
N PHE A 118 -12.65 -6.42 -11.16
CA PHE A 118 -12.20 -5.39 -12.10
C PHE A 118 -11.13 -5.94 -13.07
N GLY A 119 -11.01 -7.26 -13.22
CA GLY A 119 -9.98 -7.90 -14.05
C GLY A 119 -10.24 -7.87 -15.55
N GLN A 120 -11.32 -7.23 -15.99
CA GLN A 120 -11.72 -7.15 -17.39
C GLN A 120 -12.02 -5.71 -17.78
N GLU A 121 -12.19 -5.48 -19.08
CA GLU A 121 -12.56 -4.18 -19.60
C GLU A 121 -13.86 -3.70 -18.94
N PRO A 122 -13.84 -2.54 -18.27
CA PRO A 122 -15.01 -2.06 -17.57
C PRO A 122 -16.11 -1.69 -18.57
N GLU A 123 -17.35 -2.03 -18.24
CA GLU A 123 -18.51 -1.56 -19.00
C GLU A 123 -18.59 -0.02 -18.93
N GLU A 124 -19.15 0.61 -19.96
CA GLU A 124 -19.33 2.06 -20.04
C GLU A 124 -20.03 2.62 -18.79
N LYS A 125 -21.02 1.89 -18.28
CA LYS A 125 -21.74 2.22 -17.03
C LYS A 125 -20.86 2.20 -15.78
N GLN A 126 -19.82 1.35 -15.74
CA GLN A 126 -18.87 1.31 -14.63
C GLN A 126 -17.84 2.44 -14.74
N LEU A 127 -17.42 2.79 -15.95
CA LEU A 127 -16.59 3.96 -16.21
C LEU A 127 -17.31 5.23 -15.78
N ASP A 128 -18.57 5.41 -16.17
CA ASP A 128 -19.39 6.56 -15.77
C ASP A 128 -19.55 6.63 -14.25
N ARG A 129 -19.82 5.50 -13.59
CA ARG A 129 -19.94 5.43 -12.13
C ARG A 129 -18.65 5.76 -11.39
N THR A 130 -17.50 5.45 -11.98
CA THR A 130 -16.19 5.65 -11.35
C THR A 130 -15.51 6.94 -11.78
N SER A 131 -16.02 7.61 -12.81
CA SER A 131 -15.57 8.95 -13.24
C SER A 131 -15.69 10.00 -12.13
N PHE A 132 -16.67 9.83 -11.24
CA PHE A 132 -16.90 10.69 -10.06
C PHE A 132 -16.18 10.21 -8.80
N ALA A 133 -15.51 9.04 -8.83
CA ALA A 133 -14.83 8.51 -7.66
C ALA A 133 -13.52 9.29 -7.42
N PRO A 134 -13.30 9.81 -6.20
CA PRO A 134 -12.10 10.59 -5.92
C PRO A 134 -10.85 9.71 -6.07
N LEU A 135 -9.97 10.11 -6.98
CA LEU A 135 -8.74 9.40 -7.33
C LEU A 135 -7.74 9.34 -6.15
N THR A 136 -7.95 10.11 -5.09
CA THR A 136 -7.18 10.07 -3.82
C THR A 136 -7.26 8.74 -3.08
N ASN A 137 -8.21 7.85 -3.42
CA ASN A 137 -8.35 6.52 -2.81
C ASN A 137 -7.52 5.44 -3.51
N LEU A 138 -6.83 5.75 -4.61
CA LEU A 138 -5.95 4.83 -5.34
C LEU A 138 -4.63 4.54 -4.62
N THR A 139 -4.10 5.51 -3.87
CA THR A 139 -2.90 5.35 -3.05
C THR A 139 -3.22 4.55 -1.78
N CYS A 140 -2.68 3.34 -1.65
CA CYS A 140 -2.72 2.52 -0.42
C CYS A 140 -1.91 3.12 0.76
N GLU A 141 -1.80 4.44 0.85
CA GLU A 141 -1.13 5.21 1.92
C GLU A 141 -2.07 5.63 3.06
N HIS A 142 -3.38 5.51 2.84
CA HIS A 142 -4.38 6.11 3.73
C HIS A 142 -4.25 5.64 5.20
N HIS A 143 -3.90 4.38 5.45
CA HIS A 143 -3.74 3.88 6.83
C HIS A 143 -2.41 4.29 7.49
N PHE A 144 -1.33 4.34 6.72
CA PHE A 144 0.01 4.64 7.24
C PHE A 144 0.23 6.15 7.41
N GLY A 145 -0.18 6.98 6.44
CA GLY A 145 -0.08 8.43 6.55
C GLY A 145 -0.92 9.02 7.69
N HIS A 146 -2.08 8.42 7.98
CA HIS A 146 -2.91 8.84 9.10
C HIS A 146 -2.34 8.45 10.46
N LEU A 147 -1.64 7.32 10.57
CA LEU A 147 -1.02 6.91 11.83
C LEU A 147 0.21 7.73 12.10
N ASP A 148 1.07 7.85 11.09
CA ASP A 148 2.31 8.60 11.15
C ASP A 148 2.04 10.08 11.45
N ARG A 149 1.10 10.74 10.74
CA ARG A 149 0.68 12.12 11.07
C ARG A 149 0.09 12.24 12.48
N SER A 150 -0.65 11.22 12.93
CA SER A 150 -1.26 11.23 14.27
C SER A 150 -0.18 11.17 15.36
N GLN A 151 0.81 10.29 15.20
CA GLN A 151 1.95 10.13 16.11
C GLN A 151 2.85 11.37 16.10
N ARG A 152 3.14 11.94 14.92
CA ARG A 152 3.93 13.18 14.81
C ARG A 152 3.25 14.40 15.45
N LYS A 153 1.94 14.56 15.30
CA LYS A 153 1.19 15.70 15.90
C LYS A 153 0.99 15.54 17.40
N ARG A 154 1.04 14.31 17.92
CA ARG A 154 0.76 13.99 19.33
C ARG A 154 1.74 12.92 19.84
N PRO A 155 3.05 13.23 19.90
CA PRO A 155 4.09 12.25 20.20
C PRO A 155 3.98 11.68 21.62
N GLY A 156 3.38 12.42 22.57
CA GLY A 156 3.15 11.97 23.94
C GLY A 156 1.86 11.18 24.14
N ALA A 157 1.02 11.00 23.11
CA ALA A 157 -0.23 10.28 23.25
C ALA A 157 -0.02 8.76 23.19
N SER A 158 -0.86 8.01 23.90
CA SER A 158 -0.79 6.55 23.87
C SER A 158 -1.24 6.01 22.52
N LEU A 159 -0.75 4.82 22.14
CA LEU A 159 -1.17 4.16 20.90
C LEU A 159 -2.70 3.97 20.85
N HIS A 160 -3.32 3.63 21.98
CA HIS A 160 -4.78 3.53 22.09
C HIS A 160 -5.50 4.83 21.73
N HIS A 161 -4.91 6.00 22.01
CA HIS A 161 -5.45 7.28 21.59
C HIS A 161 -5.39 7.45 20.07
N HIS A 162 -4.26 7.10 19.44
CA HIS A 162 -4.12 7.18 17.99
C HIS A 162 -5.06 6.21 17.27
N THR A 163 -5.14 4.97 17.73
CA THR A 163 -6.04 3.95 17.19
C THR A 163 -7.50 4.35 17.38
N SER A 164 -7.89 4.85 18.56
CA SER A 164 -9.27 5.32 18.80
C SER A 164 -9.62 6.50 17.91
N VAL A 165 -8.70 7.45 17.72
CA VAL A 165 -8.89 8.59 16.80
C VAL A 165 -9.02 8.12 15.35
N GLN A 166 -8.29 7.09 14.94
CA GLN A 166 -8.38 6.54 13.59
C GLN A 166 -9.68 5.77 13.35
N LEU A 167 -10.05 4.88 14.28
CA LEU A 167 -11.30 4.14 14.23
C LEU A 167 -12.49 5.09 14.25
N LEU A 168 -12.46 6.11 15.12
CA LEU A 168 -13.49 7.14 15.14
C LEU A 168 -13.52 7.96 13.86
N LYS A 169 -12.38 8.25 13.22
CA LYS A 169 -12.35 8.97 11.94
C LYS A 169 -12.92 8.14 10.81
N GLN A 170 -12.58 6.86 10.75
CA GLN A 170 -12.98 5.95 9.67
C GLN A 170 -14.45 5.52 9.78
N SER A 171 -14.94 5.37 11.01
CA SER A 171 -16.29 4.86 11.27
C SER A 171 -17.24 5.91 11.87
N ARG A 172 -16.89 7.22 11.83
CA ARG A 172 -17.61 8.28 12.54
C ARG A 172 -19.09 8.31 12.20
N THR A 173 -19.40 8.45 10.92
CA THR A 173 -20.74 8.67 10.41
C THR A 173 -21.65 7.46 10.62
N PRO A 174 -21.27 6.23 10.21
CA PRO A 174 -22.11 5.05 10.46
C PRO A 174 -22.31 4.78 11.97
N MET A 175 -21.30 5.05 12.80
CA MET A 175 -21.41 4.92 14.26
C MET A 175 -22.34 5.98 14.87
N MET A 176 -22.27 7.25 14.45
CA MET A 176 -23.15 8.31 14.96
C MET A 176 -24.60 8.09 14.56
N LYS A 177 -24.84 7.64 13.33
CA LYS A 177 -26.18 7.28 12.86
C LYS A 177 -26.75 6.11 13.67
N TRP A 178 -25.95 5.07 13.89
CA TRP A 178 -26.35 3.96 14.76
C TRP A 178 -26.67 4.43 16.19
N ILE A 179 -25.89 5.37 16.75
CA ILE A 179 -26.15 5.94 18.09
C ILE A 179 -27.48 6.72 18.12
N GLU A 180 -27.88 7.37 17.04
CA GLU A 180 -29.15 8.10 16.93
C GLU A 180 -30.36 7.18 16.79
N GLU A 181 -30.17 5.99 16.21
CA GLU A 181 -31.21 4.97 16.00
C GLU A 181 -31.49 4.11 17.25
N ILE A 182 -30.60 4.14 18.25
CA ILE A 182 -30.79 3.41 19.52
C ILE A 182 -31.71 4.19 20.46
N PRO A 183 -32.61 3.52 21.20
CA PRO A 183 -33.43 4.16 22.23
C PRO A 183 -32.59 4.95 23.25
N GLU A 184 -33.07 6.13 23.64
CA GLU A 184 -32.31 7.08 24.47
C GLU A 184 -31.88 6.49 25.83
N SER A 185 -32.66 5.55 26.37
CA SER A 185 -32.35 4.81 27.60
C SER A 185 -31.09 3.94 27.46
N ASP A 186 -30.93 3.26 26.34
CA ASP A 186 -29.79 2.38 26.06
C ASP A 186 -28.56 3.16 25.60
N LYS A 187 -28.77 4.24 24.84
CA LYS A 187 -27.73 5.21 24.51
C LYS A 187 -27.09 5.81 25.77
N THR A 188 -27.89 6.22 26.75
CA THR A 188 -27.41 6.78 28.02
C THR A 188 -26.60 5.75 28.81
N LYS A 189 -27.07 4.50 28.88
CA LYS A 189 -26.33 3.40 29.51
C LYS A 189 -25.01 3.14 28.79
N LEU A 190 -25.01 3.07 27.47
CA LEU A 190 -23.84 2.78 26.66
C LEU A 190 -22.77 3.87 26.78
N LEU A 191 -23.15 5.15 26.73
CA LEU A 191 -22.23 6.26 26.95
C LEU A 191 -21.66 6.29 28.37
N LYS A 192 -22.47 5.94 29.38
CA LYS A 192 -22.00 5.82 30.77
C LYS A 192 -20.98 4.69 30.91
N SER A 193 -21.25 3.53 30.32
CA SER A 193 -20.32 2.39 30.28
C SER A 193 -19.04 2.71 29.53
N ALA A 194 -19.12 3.37 28.37
CA ALA A 194 -17.95 3.79 27.59
C ALA A 194 -17.05 4.77 28.38
N ARG A 195 -17.65 5.72 29.10
CA ARG A 195 -16.91 6.66 29.97
C ARG A 195 -16.20 5.94 31.12
N LEU A 196 -16.84 4.95 31.73
CA LEU A 196 -16.23 4.13 32.79
C LEU A 196 -15.09 3.27 32.22
N GLY A 197 -15.31 2.58 31.10
CA GLY A 197 -14.30 1.79 30.41
C GLY A 197 -13.07 2.63 30.03
N GLY A 198 -13.28 3.84 29.51
CA GLY A 198 -12.19 4.77 29.20
C GLY A 198 -11.39 5.23 30.43
N LYS A 199 -12.02 5.34 31.61
CA LYS A 199 -11.31 5.61 32.87
C LYS A 199 -10.46 4.41 33.31
N THR A 200 -11.01 3.20 33.23
CA THR A 200 -10.28 1.96 33.57
C THR A 200 -9.07 1.75 32.66
N MET A 201 -9.25 1.96 31.35
CA MET A 201 -8.16 1.85 30.37
C MET A 201 -7.01 2.81 30.67
N ARG A 202 -7.32 4.08 30.98
CA ARG A 202 -6.29 5.08 31.32
C ARG A 202 -5.53 4.74 32.60
N LYS A 203 -6.23 4.26 33.63
CA LYS A 203 -5.60 3.83 34.89
C LYS A 203 -4.65 2.65 34.67
N LYS A 204 -5.05 1.66 33.86
CA LYS A 204 -4.19 0.52 33.53
C LYS A 204 -2.90 0.98 32.84
N THR A 205 -3.00 1.91 31.89
CA THR A 205 -1.82 2.46 31.18
C THR A 205 -0.88 3.26 32.10
N SER A 206 -1.39 3.97 33.10
CA SER A 206 -0.53 4.69 34.06
C SER A 206 0.22 3.75 35.00
N THR A 207 -0.42 2.68 35.48
CA THR A 207 0.22 1.70 36.38
C THR A 207 1.32 0.90 35.69
N THR A 208 1.15 0.59 34.39
CA THR A 208 2.18 -0.11 33.60
C THR A 208 3.42 0.76 33.35
N ARG A 209 3.27 2.09 33.26
CA ARG A 209 4.41 3.01 33.12
C ARG A 209 5.25 3.14 34.39
N SER A 210 4.63 3.08 35.57
CA SER A 210 5.33 3.18 36.86
C SER A 210 6.17 1.95 37.23
N GLN A 211 5.99 0.81 36.55
CA GLN A 211 6.72 -0.43 36.84
C GLN A 211 7.89 -0.71 35.89
N GLY A 212 8.07 0.09 34.84
CA GLY A 212 8.90 -0.29 33.69
C GLY A 212 9.93 0.73 33.24
N SER A 213 10.44 1.61 34.10
CA SER A 213 11.51 2.54 33.72
C SER A 213 12.32 2.98 34.95
N ILE A 214 13.32 2.15 35.27
CA ILE A 214 14.61 2.53 35.87
C ILE A 214 15.46 3.15 34.76
#